data_AF-A0A1X6ZWK9-F1
#
_entry.id   AF-A0A1X6ZWK9-F1
#
_cell.length_a   1.000
_cell.length_b   1.000
_cell.length_c   1.000
_cell.angle_alpha   90.00
_cell.angle_beta   90.00
_cell.angle_gamma   90.00
#
_symmetry.space_group_name_H-M   'P 1'
#
loop_
_entity.id
_entity.type
_entity.pdbx_description
1 polymer ?
#
loop_
_entity_poly.entity_id
_entity_poly.type
_entity_poly.pdbx_seq_one_letter_code
_entity_poly.pdbx_strand_id
1 'polypeptide(L)'
;MWCNFNFYPSAPKPLEHGLTLFVREDDFSIQFSNSTSKRFFIRVVDPGKTTSTLNISDFLISADEEEEAIEALALLHKRYPRCFQASSWLFSNLSPSHTGKLTKDEREKLVSDFDTITKVLKRYCSHADIEISNIYLKINRGTFEGIVEFRGEGP
;
A
#
# COMPACT_ATOMS: atom_id res chain seq x y z
N MET A 1 -25.39 -13.19 -13.62
CA MET A 1 -25.13 -11.76 -13.85
C MET A 1 -23.62 -11.58 -13.87
N TRP A 2 -23.05 -11.49 -15.06
CA TRP A 2 -21.60 -11.54 -15.27
C TRP A 2 -21.02 -10.14 -15.08
N CYS A 3 -20.16 -9.97 -14.09
CA CYS A 3 -19.36 -8.76 -13.98
C CYS A 3 -18.34 -8.76 -15.13
N ASN A 4 -18.51 -7.84 -16.08
CA ASN A 4 -17.51 -7.53 -17.10
C ASN A 4 -16.26 -6.95 -16.42
N PHE A 5 -15.37 -7.82 -15.97
CA PHE A 5 -13.98 -7.46 -15.73
C PHE A 5 -13.31 -7.40 -17.10
N ASN A 6 -13.13 -6.19 -17.64
CA ASN A 6 -12.22 -5.97 -18.76
C ASN A 6 -10.79 -6.29 -18.30
N PHE A 7 -10.46 -7.59 -18.36
CA PHE A 7 -9.10 -8.11 -18.29
C PHE A 7 -8.37 -7.67 -19.56
N TYR A 8 -7.62 -6.59 -19.47
CA TYR A 8 -6.59 -6.30 -20.46
C TYR A 8 -5.25 -6.83 -19.95
N PRO A 9 -4.55 -7.69 -20.72
CA PRO A 9 -3.13 -7.93 -20.52
C PRO A 9 -2.41 -6.69 -21.06
N SER A 10 -2.29 -5.65 -20.22
CA SER A 10 -1.69 -4.39 -20.66
C SER A 10 -0.21 -4.45 -20.34
N ALA A 11 0.64 -4.20 -21.34
CA ALA A 11 2.04 -3.82 -21.09
C ALA A 11 2.12 -2.74 -20.01
N PRO A 12 3.20 -2.69 -19.20
CA PRO A 12 3.39 -1.68 -18.18
C PRO A 12 3.04 -0.29 -18.70
N LYS A 13 2.13 0.41 -18.01
CA LYS A 13 1.71 1.75 -18.42
C LYS A 13 2.53 2.79 -17.66
N PRO A 14 3.35 3.61 -18.33
CA PRO A 14 4.00 4.73 -17.69
C PRO A 14 2.94 5.76 -17.25
N LEU A 15 3.19 6.36 -16.09
CA LEU A 15 2.37 7.36 -15.42
C LEU A 15 3.25 8.59 -15.12
N GLU A 16 2.70 9.59 -14.45
CA GLU A 16 3.46 10.76 -14.04
C GLU A 16 4.56 10.36 -13.04
N HIS A 17 5.57 11.22 -12.88
CA HIS A 17 6.72 11.00 -11.98
C HIS A 17 7.50 9.68 -12.19
N GLY A 18 7.44 9.09 -13.39
CA GLY A 18 8.18 7.86 -13.72
C GLY A 18 7.57 6.58 -13.13
N LEU A 19 6.37 6.68 -12.56
CA LEU A 19 5.61 5.54 -12.08
C LEU A 19 5.20 4.64 -13.23
N THR A 20 5.21 3.34 -12.98
CA THR A 20 4.79 2.30 -13.91
C THR A 20 3.82 1.37 -13.21
N LEU A 21 2.63 1.21 -13.79
CA LEU A 21 1.59 0.32 -13.27
C LEU A 21 1.73 -1.07 -13.88
N PHE A 22 1.79 -2.08 -13.02
CA PHE A 22 1.76 -3.50 -13.35
C PHE A 22 0.52 -4.15 -12.72
N VAL A 23 -0.15 -5.00 -13.49
CA VAL A 23 -1.18 -5.89 -12.96
C VAL A 23 -0.58 -7.30 -12.94
N ARG A 24 -0.58 -7.92 -11.78
CA ARG A 24 -0.09 -9.28 -11.58
C ARG A 24 -1.21 -10.27 -11.81
N GLU A 25 -1.09 -11.06 -12.88
CA GLU A 25 -2.12 -12.03 -13.27
C GLU A 25 -2.17 -13.25 -12.34
N ASP A 26 -1.09 -13.53 -11.59
CA ASP A 26 -0.99 -14.71 -10.72
C ASP A 26 -1.86 -14.63 -9.47
N ASP A 27 -2.09 -13.43 -8.94
CA ASP A 27 -2.88 -13.22 -7.72
C ASP A 27 -3.84 -12.03 -7.80
N PHE A 28 -4.02 -11.48 -9.01
CA PHE A 28 -4.83 -10.28 -9.28
C PHE A 28 -4.43 -9.06 -8.42
N SER A 29 -3.16 -8.98 -8.04
CA SER A 29 -2.65 -7.82 -7.33
C SER A 29 -2.19 -6.71 -8.27
N ILE A 30 -2.13 -5.50 -7.72
CA ILE A 30 -1.76 -4.31 -8.48
C ILE A 30 -0.50 -3.77 -7.89
N GLN A 31 0.50 -3.59 -8.75
CA GLN A 31 1.82 -3.15 -8.38
C GLN A 31 2.16 -1.83 -9.05
N PHE A 32 2.58 -0.85 -8.26
CA PHE A 32 3.28 0.32 -8.80
C PHE A 32 4.77 0.18 -8.54
N SER A 33 5.59 0.51 -9.52
CA SER A 33 7.02 0.70 -9.34
C SER A 33 7.50 1.94 -10.09
N ASN A 34 8.67 2.46 -9.73
CA ASN A 34 9.34 3.49 -10.51
C ASN A 34 10.56 2.86 -11.16
N SER A 35 10.71 3.00 -12.48
CA SER A 35 11.82 2.38 -13.24
C SER A 35 13.21 2.87 -12.81
N THR A 36 13.29 4.06 -12.22
CA THR A 36 14.52 4.61 -11.64
C THR A 36 14.68 4.25 -10.15
N SER A 37 13.63 3.76 -9.51
CA SER A 37 13.61 3.37 -8.10
C SER A 37 13.94 1.90 -7.92
N LYS A 38 14.79 1.59 -6.94
CA LYS A 38 15.01 0.22 -6.48
C LYS A 38 14.02 -0.21 -5.40
N ARG A 39 13.22 0.70 -4.86
CA ARG A 39 12.51 0.50 -3.60
C ARG A 39 11.04 0.86 -3.59
N PHE A 40 10.49 1.50 -4.62
CA PHE A 40 9.07 1.79 -4.66
C PHE A 40 8.25 0.57 -5.10
N PHE A 41 7.44 0.04 -4.17
CA PHE A 41 6.51 -1.04 -4.44
C PHE A 41 5.24 -0.85 -3.61
N ILE A 42 4.07 -1.00 -4.23
CA ILE A 42 2.78 -1.03 -3.53
C ILE A 42 2.00 -2.18 -4.14
N ARG A 43 1.68 -3.23 -3.38
CA ARG A 43 0.83 -4.33 -3.85
C ARG A 43 -0.49 -4.38 -3.11
N VAL A 44 -1.59 -4.13 -3.83
CA VAL A 44 -2.93 -4.31 -3.26
C VAL A 44 -3.43 -5.72 -3.60
N VAL A 45 -3.74 -6.52 -2.58
CA VAL A 45 -4.23 -7.90 -2.73
C VAL A 45 -5.76 -7.91 -2.69
N ASP A 46 -6.38 -8.56 -3.68
CA ASP A 46 -7.83 -8.75 -3.80
C ASP A 46 -8.67 -7.44 -3.79
N PRO A 47 -8.42 -6.49 -4.73
CA PRO A 47 -9.13 -5.22 -4.80
C PRO A 47 -10.59 -5.34 -5.32
N GLY A 48 -11.21 -6.52 -5.21
CA GLY A 48 -12.55 -6.79 -5.74
C GLY A 48 -13.55 -7.28 -4.69
N LYS A 49 -13.08 -7.67 -3.50
CA LYS A 49 -13.95 -8.11 -2.40
C LYS A 49 -14.17 -6.97 -1.42
N THR A 50 -15.43 -6.73 -1.09
CA THR A 50 -15.81 -5.87 0.04
C THR A 50 -15.39 -6.55 1.33
N THR A 51 -14.18 -6.24 1.79
CA THR A 51 -13.66 -6.61 3.11
C THR A 51 -13.57 -5.36 3.96
N SER A 52 -13.75 -5.50 5.28
CA SER A 52 -13.51 -4.40 6.23
C SER A 52 -12.05 -3.94 6.25
N THR A 53 -11.15 -4.68 5.61
CA THR A 53 -9.72 -4.43 5.60
C THR A 53 -9.16 -4.51 4.19
N LEU A 54 -8.44 -3.47 3.76
CA LEU A 54 -7.63 -3.46 2.54
C LEU A 54 -6.22 -3.96 2.86
N ASN A 55 -5.73 -4.99 2.16
CA ASN A 55 -4.36 -5.46 2.36
C ASN A 55 -3.41 -4.83 1.32
N ILE A 56 -2.47 -4.04 1.82
CA ILE A 56 -1.40 -3.40 1.07
C ILE A 56 -0.10 -4.11 1.46
N SER A 57 0.32 -5.06 0.64
CA SER A 57 1.58 -5.78 0.81
C SER A 57 2.74 -4.98 0.22
N ASP A 58 3.93 -5.20 0.80
CA ASP A 58 5.22 -4.77 0.24
C ASP A 58 5.32 -3.25 0.02
N PHE A 59 4.67 -2.45 0.87
CA PHE A 59 4.66 -0.99 0.79
C PHE A 59 6.03 -0.41 1.18
N LEU A 60 6.98 -0.49 0.25
CA LEU A 60 8.36 -0.06 0.41
C LEU A 60 8.52 1.26 -0.33
N ILE A 61 9.04 2.27 0.37
CA ILE A 61 9.20 3.63 -0.14
C ILE A 61 10.49 4.21 0.41
N SER A 62 11.29 4.87 -0.43
CA SER A 62 12.44 5.66 0.02
C SER A 62 11.99 7.06 0.43
N ALA A 63 12.69 7.71 1.36
CA ALA A 63 12.26 9.02 1.87
C ALA A 63 12.19 10.14 0.79
N ASP A 64 12.88 9.96 -0.33
CA ASP A 64 12.86 10.84 -1.51
C ASP A 64 11.72 10.53 -2.50
N GLU A 65 10.90 9.51 -2.23
CA GLU A 65 9.86 8.99 -3.12
C GLU A 65 8.44 9.16 -2.53
N GLU A 66 8.29 10.08 -1.58
CA GLU A 66 7.02 10.32 -0.89
C GLU A 66 5.91 10.82 -1.84
N GLU A 67 6.24 11.66 -2.82
CA GLU A 67 5.25 12.21 -3.75
C GLU A 67 4.73 11.14 -4.71
N GLU A 68 5.63 10.31 -5.24
CA GLU A 68 5.31 9.15 -6.07
C GLU A 68 4.40 8.18 -5.31
N ALA A 69 4.65 7.99 -4.01
CA ALA A 69 3.80 7.16 -3.17
C ALA A 69 2.39 7.74 -2.98
N ILE A 70 2.28 9.05 -2.75
CA ILE A 70 0.98 9.74 -2.63
C ILE A 70 0.21 9.63 -3.95
N GLU A 71 0.87 9.83 -5.09
CA GLU A 71 0.23 9.71 -6.41
C GLU A 71 -0.25 8.28 -6.66
N ALA A 72 0.58 7.27 -6.37
CA ALA A 72 0.18 5.88 -6.55
C ALA A 72 -1.04 5.52 -5.68
N LEU A 73 -1.11 6.01 -4.43
CA LEU A 73 -2.29 5.85 -3.58
C LEU A 73 -3.53 6.54 -4.19
N ALA A 74 -3.38 7.75 -4.73
CA ALA A 74 -4.48 8.46 -5.40
C ALA A 74 -4.97 7.73 -6.66
N LEU A 75 -4.06 7.15 -7.45
CA LEU A 75 -4.40 6.34 -8.62
C LEU A 75 -5.10 5.04 -8.23
N LEU A 76 -4.66 4.38 -7.16
CA LEU A 76 -5.32 3.21 -6.60
C LEU A 76 -6.74 3.55 -6.14
N HIS A 77 -6.91 4.63 -5.40
CA HIS A 77 -8.21 5.09 -4.93
C HIS A 77 -9.16 5.40 -6.09
N LYS A 78 -8.70 6.17 -7.09
CA LYS A 78 -9.49 6.48 -8.29
C LYS A 78 -9.93 5.24 -9.05
N ARG A 79 -9.10 4.20 -9.09
CA ARG A 79 -9.34 2.99 -9.87
C ARG A 79 -10.14 1.93 -9.10
N TYR A 80 -10.01 1.89 -7.77
CA TYR A 80 -10.66 0.91 -6.88
C TYR A 80 -11.33 1.59 -5.69
N PRO A 81 -12.31 2.49 -5.92
CA PRO A 81 -12.90 3.28 -4.84
C PRO A 81 -13.52 2.40 -3.74
N ARG A 82 -14.15 1.27 -4.11
CA ARG A 82 -14.76 0.34 -3.13
C ARG A 82 -13.78 -0.31 -2.16
N CYS A 83 -12.50 -0.41 -2.52
CA CYS A 83 -11.48 -1.00 -1.66
C CYS A 83 -10.97 -0.02 -0.62
N PHE A 84 -11.04 1.26 -0.98
CA PHE A 84 -10.64 2.36 -0.14
C PHE A 84 -11.69 2.63 0.94
N GLN A 85 -12.93 2.13 0.76
CA GLN A 85 -14.02 2.13 1.75
C GLN A 85 -13.81 1.20 2.96
N ALA A 86 -12.73 0.42 2.97
CA ALA A 86 -12.38 -0.43 4.09
C ALA A 86 -12.19 0.41 5.37
N SER A 87 -12.72 -0.05 6.50
CA SER A 87 -12.55 0.61 7.80
C SER A 87 -11.11 0.55 8.33
N SER A 88 -10.26 -0.28 7.71
CA SER A 88 -8.85 -0.40 8.02
C SER A 88 -8.00 -0.76 6.81
N TRP A 89 -6.76 -0.29 6.76
CA TRP A 89 -5.75 -0.76 5.81
C TRP A 89 -4.63 -1.48 6.58
N LEU A 90 -4.27 -2.66 6.07
CA LEU A 90 -3.24 -3.52 6.60
C LEU A 90 -2.01 -3.45 5.69
N PHE A 91 -0.92 -2.95 6.22
CA PHE A 91 0.39 -2.90 5.58
C PHE A 91 1.19 -4.12 5.97
N SER A 92 1.24 -5.11 5.08
CA SER A 92 1.95 -6.37 5.31
C SER A 92 3.31 -6.37 4.61
N ASN A 93 4.18 -7.26 5.05
CA ASN A 93 5.53 -7.43 4.50
C ASN A 93 6.42 -6.18 4.56
N LEU A 94 6.31 -5.38 5.63
CA LEU A 94 7.14 -4.19 5.86
C LEU A 94 8.64 -4.51 6.02
N SER A 95 8.98 -5.77 6.31
CA SER A 95 10.36 -6.27 6.36
C SER A 95 10.45 -7.68 5.74
N PRO A 96 10.45 -7.79 4.40
CA PRO A 96 10.34 -9.06 3.67
C PRO A 96 11.45 -10.07 3.93
N SER A 97 12.61 -9.59 4.37
CA SER A 97 13.81 -10.40 4.53
C SER A 97 13.89 -11.13 5.87
N HIS A 98 12.94 -10.91 6.80
CA HIS A 98 13.13 -11.32 8.18
C HIS A 98 12.31 -12.54 8.61
N THR A 99 13.02 -13.59 9.05
CA THR A 99 12.44 -14.76 9.73
C THR A 99 13.15 -14.95 11.07
N GLY A 100 12.62 -14.34 12.14
CA GLY A 100 13.17 -14.52 13.50
C GLY A 100 13.23 -13.25 14.35
N LYS A 101 14.12 -13.22 15.36
CA LYS A 101 14.34 -12.03 16.20
C LYS A 101 15.06 -10.96 15.38
N LEU A 102 14.51 -9.75 15.33
CA LEU A 102 15.20 -8.60 14.73
C LEU A 102 16.40 -8.20 15.60
N THR A 103 17.51 -7.87 14.93
CA THR A 103 18.63 -7.13 15.53
C THR A 103 18.19 -5.72 15.94
N LYS A 104 19.08 -4.95 16.56
CA LYS A 104 18.79 -3.55 16.91
C LYS A 104 18.60 -2.72 15.63
N ASP A 105 19.52 -2.83 14.68
CA ASP A 105 19.53 -2.04 13.45
C ASP A 105 18.32 -2.34 12.56
N GLU A 106 17.89 -3.60 12.49
CA GLU A 106 16.69 -3.99 11.74
C GLU A 106 15.40 -3.44 12.38
N ARG A 107 15.35 -3.33 13.72
CA ARG A 107 14.23 -2.68 14.41
C ARG A 107 14.19 -1.19 14.13
N GLU A 108 15.34 -0.53 14.19
CA GLU A 108 15.44 0.91 13.87
C GLU A 108 15.03 1.18 12.43
N LYS A 109 15.47 0.32 11.50
CA LYS A 109 15.05 0.41 10.10
C LYS A 109 13.55 0.19 9.93
N LEU A 110 12.97 -0.84 10.55
CA LEU A 110 11.52 -1.09 10.47
C LEU A 110 10.71 0.10 10.99
N VAL A 111 11.13 0.71 12.10
CA VAL A 111 10.47 1.91 12.65
C VAL A 111 10.62 3.08 11.68
N SER A 112 11.81 3.32 11.15
CA SER A 112 12.06 4.38 10.16
C SER A 112 11.24 4.20 8.88
N ASP A 113 11.13 2.98 8.38
CA ASP A 113 10.31 2.65 7.21
C ASP A 113 8.84 2.92 7.55
N PHE A 114 8.35 2.45 8.70
CA PHE A 114 6.97 2.68 9.13
C PHE A 114 6.63 4.16 9.37
N ASP A 115 7.58 4.96 9.87
CA ASP A 115 7.42 6.41 10.02
C ASP A 115 7.27 7.10 8.66
N THR A 116 8.04 6.65 7.66
CA THR A 116 7.94 7.13 6.28
C THR A 116 6.56 6.82 5.70
N ILE A 117 6.09 5.57 5.89
CA ILE A 117 4.75 5.13 5.48
C ILE A 117 3.67 5.98 6.16
N THR A 118 3.79 6.17 7.48
CA THR A 118 2.86 6.98 8.26
C THR A 118 2.80 8.42 7.76
N LYS A 119 3.93 9.01 7.41
CA LYS A 119 4.01 10.37 6.85
C LYS A 119 3.31 10.46 5.50
N VAL A 120 3.59 9.53 4.58
CA VAL A 120 2.93 9.44 3.27
C VAL A 120 1.42 9.29 3.42
N LEU A 121 0.97 8.38 4.29
CA LEU A 121 -0.46 8.11 4.49
C LEU A 121 -1.19 9.30 5.09
N LYS A 122 -0.60 10.00 6.07
CA LYS A 122 -1.19 11.21 6.64
C LYS A 122 -1.35 12.31 5.60
N ARG A 123 -0.33 12.52 4.75
CA ARG A 123 -0.39 13.50 3.66
C ARG A 123 -1.46 13.13 2.64
N TYR A 124 -1.47 11.87 2.19
CA TYR A 124 -2.48 11.37 1.26
C TYR A 124 -3.91 11.51 1.82
N CYS A 125 -4.15 11.06 3.06
CA CYS A 125 -5.47 11.12 3.69
C CYS A 125 -5.93 12.56 3.90
N SER A 126 -5.02 13.48 4.24
CA SER A 126 -5.32 14.91 4.30
C SER A 126 -5.74 15.49 2.94
N HIS A 127 -5.14 15.05 1.83
CA HIS A 127 -5.54 15.50 0.49
C HIS A 127 -6.86 14.88 0.03
N ALA A 128 -7.15 13.66 0.48
CA ALA A 128 -8.35 12.91 0.11
C ALA A 128 -9.54 13.14 1.06
N ASP A 129 -9.41 14.03 2.05
CA ASP A 129 -10.41 14.31 3.09
C ASP A 129 -10.83 13.05 3.89
N ILE A 130 -9.84 12.22 4.23
CA ILE A 130 -10.01 10.99 4.99
C ILE A 130 -9.50 11.19 6.41
N GLU A 131 -10.36 10.93 7.40
CA GLU A 131 -9.97 10.99 8.81
C GLU A 131 -9.39 9.64 9.28
N ILE A 132 -8.10 9.66 9.60
CA ILE A 132 -7.40 8.55 10.25
C ILE A 132 -7.73 8.56 11.74
N SER A 133 -8.28 7.45 12.26
CA SER A 133 -8.56 7.29 13.68
C SER A 133 -7.32 6.80 14.45
N ASN A 134 -6.54 5.90 13.87
CA ASN A 134 -5.36 5.32 14.51
C ASN A 134 -4.34 4.79 13.50
N ILE A 135 -3.06 4.78 13.88
CA ILE A 135 -1.96 4.17 13.12
C ILE A 135 -1.02 3.48 14.09
N TYR A 136 -0.76 2.18 13.91
CA TYR A 136 0.15 1.44 14.79
C TYR A 136 0.78 0.22 14.11
N LEU A 137 1.89 -0.24 14.68
CA LEU A 137 2.52 -1.50 14.33
C LEU A 137 2.00 -2.63 15.23
N LYS A 138 1.65 -3.76 14.62
CA LYS A 138 1.25 -4.98 15.30
C LYS A 138 2.21 -6.12 14.94
N ILE A 139 2.52 -6.96 15.92
CA ILE A 139 3.25 -8.20 15.69
C ILE A 139 2.24 -9.33 15.48
N ASN A 140 2.35 -10.05 14.37
CA ASN A 140 1.49 -11.18 14.05
C ASN A 140 2.35 -12.37 13.61
N ARG A 141 2.31 -13.49 14.35
CA ARG A 141 3.04 -14.73 14.01
C ARG A 141 4.53 -14.54 13.63
N GLY A 142 5.20 -13.53 14.22
CA GLY A 142 6.61 -13.23 13.96
C GLY A 142 6.87 -12.27 12.79
N THR A 143 5.82 -11.77 12.13
CA THR A 143 5.91 -10.66 11.16
C THR A 143 5.38 -9.36 11.77
N PHE A 144 5.75 -8.24 11.15
CA PHE A 144 5.26 -6.91 11.52
C PHE A 144 4.25 -6.43 10.49
N GLU A 145 3.11 -5.98 10.99
CA GLU A 145 2.00 -5.46 10.22
C GLU A 145 1.75 -4.02 10.65
N GLY A 146 1.75 -3.09 9.70
CA GLY A 146 1.25 -1.74 9.93
C GLY A 146 -0.26 -1.74 9.80
N ILE A 147 -0.98 -1.12 10.72
CA ILE A 147 -2.44 -1.00 10.66
C ILE A 147 -2.79 0.48 10.69
N VAL A 148 -3.64 0.88 9.75
CA VAL A 148 -4.28 2.19 9.72
C VAL A 148 -5.78 1.98 9.86
N GLU A 149 -6.36 2.59 10.87
CA GLU A 149 -7.80 2.59 11.11
C GLU A 149 -8.36 3.96 10.71
N PHE A 150 -9.52 3.95 10.07
CA PHE A 150 -10.22 5.17 9.68
C PHE A 150 -11.42 5.41 10.59
N ARG A 151 -11.87 6.65 10.66
CA ARG A 151 -13.08 6.99 11.41
C ARG A 151 -14.32 6.75 10.54
N GLY A 152 -14.93 5.57 10.69
CA GLY A 152 -16.11 5.17 9.89
C GLY A 152 -15.76 4.10 8.86
N GLU A 153 -16.52 4.04 7.77
CA GLU A 153 -16.05 3.40 6.54
C GLU A 153 -14.88 4.25 6.01
N GLY A 154 -13.86 3.64 5.42
CA GLY A 154 -12.81 4.40 4.70
C GLY A 154 -13.44 5.24 3.57
N PRO A 155 -12.66 6.09 2.87
CA PRO A 155 -13.18 6.81 1.69
C PRO A 155 -14.02 5.95 0.73
#